data_AF-A0A7U8AQU6-F1
#
_entry.id   AF-A0A7U8AQU6-F1
#
_cell.length_a   1.000
_cell.length_b   1.000
_cell.length_c   1.000
_cell.angle_alpha   90.00
_cell.angle_beta   90.00
_cell.angle_gamma   90.00
#
_symmetry.space_group_name_H-M   'P 1'
#
loop_
_entity.id
_entity.type
_entity.pdbx_description
1 polymer ?
#
loop_
_entity_poly.entity_id
_entity_poly.type
_entity_poly.pdbx_seq_one_letter_code
_entity_poly.pdbx_strand_id
1 'polypeptide(L)' 'MTRLEFDEKIKQLGLTRKTFADIAKVSYSGISTNWKDDKEIPSWVEPFLYYYEKGLALDELLKILEKYKKD' A
#
# COMPACT_ATOMS: atom_id res chain seq x y z
N MET A 1 6.60 11.53 -1.05
CA MET A 1 5.18 11.78 -0.75
C MET A 1 4.96 12.48 0.59
N THR A 2 3.93 13.32 0.68
CA THR A 2 3.40 13.92 1.91
C THR A 2 2.51 12.95 2.68
N ARG A 3 2.13 13.29 3.92
CA ARG A 3 1.19 12.49 4.71
C ARG A 3 -0.18 12.39 4.04
N LEU A 4 -0.69 13.48 3.48
CA LEU A 4 -1.98 13.48 2.79
C LEU A 4 -1.93 12.54 1.57
N GLU A 5 -0.89 12.64 0.74
CA GLU A 5 -0.69 11.77 -0.41
C GLU A 5 -0.59 10.29 -0.01
N PHE A 6 0.11 9.99 1.09
CA PHE A 6 0.18 8.64 1.64
C PHE A 6 -1.21 8.12 2.03
N ASP A 7 -1.99 8.90 2.77
CA ASP A 7 -3.31 8.51 3.26
C ASP A 7 -4.32 8.31 2.12
N GLU A 8 -4.27 9.15 1.10
CA GLU A 8 -5.09 9.01 -0.10
C GLU A 8 -4.69 7.76 -0.90
N LYS A 9 -3.39 7.52 -1.09
CA LYS A 9 -2.91 6.37 -1.87
C LYS A 9 -3.25 5.05 -1.18
N ILE A 10 -3.03 4.90 0.13
CA ILE A 10 -3.40 3.66 0.83
C ILE A 10 -4.92 3.43 0.79
N LYS A 11 -5.73 4.49 0.88
CA LYS A 11 -7.19 4.39 0.81
C LYS A 11 -7.64 3.91 -0.58
N GLN A 12 -7.05 4.42 -1.65
CA GLN A 12 -7.30 3.96 -3.02
C GLN A 12 -6.95 2.47 -3.20
N LEU A 13 -5.91 2.00 -2.50
CA LEU A 13 -5.48 0.60 -2.49
C LEU A 13 -6.27 -0.29 -1.51
N GLY A 14 -7.34 0.23 -0.89
CA GLY A 14 -8.17 -0.51 0.06
C GLY A 14 -7.49 -0.78 1.41
N LEU A 15 -6.42 -0.04 1.72
CA LEU A 15 -5.64 -0.18 2.94
C LEU A 15 -6.01 0.90 3.96
N THR A 16 -5.84 0.54 5.23
CA THR A 16 -5.75 1.48 6.35
C THR A 16 -4.29 1.66 6.75
N ARG A 17 -3.97 2.69 7.53
CA ARG A 17 -2.63 2.86 8.12
C ARG A 17 -2.21 1.63 8.96
N LYS A 18 -3.16 0.97 9.62
CA LYS A 18 -2.91 -0.23 10.43
C LYS A 18 -2.55 -1.42 9.53
N THR A 19 -3.35 -1.70 8.51
CA THR A 19 -3.07 -2.82 7.59
C THR A 19 -1.80 -2.57 6.79
N PHE A 20 -1.52 -1.32 6.40
CA PHE A 20 -0.24 -0.97 5.80
C PHE A 20 0.94 -1.24 6.75
N ALA A 21 0.83 -0.85 8.02
CA ALA A 21 1.86 -1.12 9.03
C ALA A 21 2.16 -2.62 9.17
N ASP A 22 1.10 -3.45 9.18
CA ASP A 22 1.20 -4.91 9.32
C ASP A 22 1.89 -5.58 8.12
N ILE A 23 1.64 -5.08 6.89
CA ILE A 23 2.24 -5.59 5.65
C ILE A 23 3.69 -5.10 5.51
N ALA A 24 3.92 -3.80 5.73
CA ALA A 24 5.24 -3.19 5.61
C ALA A 24 6.16 -3.51 6.81
N LYS A 25 5.67 -4.25 7.81
CA LYS A 25 6.39 -4.63 9.04
C LYS A 25 6.98 -3.43 9.77
N VAL A 26 6.21 -2.35 9.86
CA VAL A 26 6.54 -1.15 10.63
C VAL A 26 5.54 -0.98 11.78
N SER A 27 5.91 -0.23 12.82
CA SER A 27 4.97 -0.01 13.92
C SER A 27 3.88 0.99 13.51
N TYR A 28 2.62 0.67 13.83
CA TYR A 28 1.51 1.60 13.63
C TYR A 28 1.70 2.91 14.40
N SER A 29 2.27 2.85 15.60
CA SER A 29 2.60 4.04 16.41
C SER A 29 3.67 4.90 15.74
N GLY A 30 4.61 4.29 15.03
CA GLY A 30 5.62 4.99 14.24
C GLY A 30 4.99 5.78 13.10
N ILE A 31 4.02 5.19 12.40
CA ILE A 31 3.25 5.87 11.35
C ILE A 31 2.37 6.99 11.93
N SER A 32 1.71 6.77 13.08
CA SER A 32 0.82 7.80 13.66
C SER A 32 1.58 8.99 14.24
N THR A 33 2.80 8.76 14.74
CA THR A 33 3.56 9.76 15.50
C THR A 33 4.62 10.47 14.67
N ASN A 34 5.26 9.77 13.73
CA ASN A 34 6.43 10.28 13.01
C ASN A 34 6.13 10.80 11.60
N TRP A 35 5.02 10.39 11.00
CA TRP A 35 4.64 10.77 9.64
C TRP A 35 3.55 11.83 9.71
N LYS A 36 3.93 13.02 10.18
CA LYS A 36 3.07 14.20 10.30
C LYS A 36 3.20 15.07 9.04
N ASP A 37 2.29 16.04 8.88
CA ASP A 37 2.21 16.88 7.67
C ASP A 37 3.50 17.68 7.40
N ASP A 38 4.31 17.94 8.43
CA ASP A 38 5.59 18.63 8.39
C ASP A 38 6.82 17.71 8.25
N LYS A 39 6.61 16.39 8.25
CA LYS A 39 7.69 15.39 8.18
C LYS A 39 7.61 14.57 6.90
N GLU A 40 8.75 14.41 6.25
CA GLU A 40 8.87 13.60 5.06
C GLU A 40 8.55 12.12 5.38
N ILE A 41 7.63 11.54 4.61
CA ILE A 41 7.37 10.09 4.62
C ILE A 41 8.66 9.40 4.16
N PRO A 42 9.10 8.30 4.79
CA PRO A 42 10.28 7.56 4.34
C PRO A 42 10.20 7.24 2.84
N SER A 43 11.28 7.54 2.11
CA SER A 43 11.32 7.46 0.65
C SER A 43 10.99 6.07 0.08
N TRP A 44 11.16 5.00 0.87
CA TRP A 44 10.82 3.63 0.46
C TRP A 44 9.31 3.36 0.37
N VAL A 45 8.47 4.18 0.99
CA VAL A 45 7.00 3.97 1.04
C VAL A 45 6.38 4.11 -0.34
N GLU A 46 6.85 5.07 -1.12
CA GLU A 46 6.36 5.32 -2.47
C GLU A 46 6.63 4.14 -3.43
N PRO A 47 7.86 3.63 -3.61
CA PRO A 47 8.09 2.44 -4.41
C PRO A 47 7.40 1.21 -3.83
N PHE A 48 7.27 1.07 -2.50
CA PHE A 48 6.51 -0.02 -1.90
C PHE A 48 5.05 -0.01 -2.37
N LEU A 49 4.36 1.13 -2.28
CA LEU A 49 2.96 1.24 -2.71
C LEU A 49 2.80 1.06 -4.21
N TYR A 50 3.76 1.52 -5.01
CA TYR A 50 3.79 1.29 -6.46
C TYR A 50 3.83 -0.20 -6.83
N TYR A 51 4.72 -0.98 -6.20
CA TYR A 51 4.81 -2.41 -6.47
C TYR A 51 3.68 -3.21 -5.84
N TYR A 52 3.15 -2.76 -4.70
CA TYR A 52 1.95 -3.35 -4.10
C TYR A 52 0.73 -3.23 -5.03
N GLU A 53 0.51 -2.06 -5.61
CA GLU A 53 -0.55 -1.82 -6.62
C GLU A 53 -0.40 -2.74 -7.84
N LYS A 54 0.83 -2.89 -8.36
CA LYS A 54 1.12 -3.83 -9.44
C LYS A 54 0.84 -5.29 -9.06
N GLY A 55 1.16 -5.68 -7.83
CA GLY A 55 0.86 -7.00 -7.30
C GLY A 55 -0.65 -7.27 -7.27
N LEU A 56 -1.44 -6.31 -6.78
CA LEU A 56 -2.90 -6.43 -6.78
C LEU A 56 -3.48 -6.58 -8.20
N ALA A 57 -2.99 -5.79 -9.15
CA ALA A 57 -3.43 -5.89 -10.55
C ALA A 57 -3.09 -7.26 -11.16
N LEU A 58 -1.92 -7.83 -10.83
CA LEU A 58 -1.55 -9.17 -11.25
C LEU A 58 -2.45 -10.23 -10.62
N ASP A 59 -2.72 -10.14 -9.31
CA ASP A 59 -3.62 -11.07 -8.61
C ASP A 59 -5.02 -11.06 -9.21
N GLU A 60 -5.52 -9.88 -9.60
CA GLU A 60 -6.81 -9.74 -10.29
C GLU A 60 -6.78 -10.38 -11.69
N LEU A 61 -5.72 -10.13 -12.47
CA LEU A 61 -5.54 -10.73 -13.79
C LEU A 61 -5.50 -12.27 -13.69
N LEU A 62 -4.73 -12.81 -12.75
CA LEU A 62 -4.65 -14.27 -12.54
C LEU A 62 -6.00 -14.88 -12.17
N LYS A 63 -6.78 -14.21 -11.31
CA LYS A 63 -8.16 -14.64 -10.99
C LYS A 63 -9.07 -14.65 -12.22
N ILE A 64 -8.90 -13.72 -13.15
CA ILE A 64 -9.65 -13.72 -14.40
C ILE A 64 -9.21 -14.89 -15.28
N LEU A 65 -7.91 -15.10 -15.45
CA LEU A 65 -7.36 -16.18 -16.28
C LEU A 65 -7.76 -17.57 -15.79
N GLU A 66 -7.76 -17.81 -14.48
CA GLU A 66 -8.19 -19.09 -13.90
C GLU A 66 -9.64 -19.44 -14.27
N LYS A 67 -10.53 -18.46 -14.51
CA LYS A 67 -11.91 -18.75 -14.99
C LYS A 67 -11.97 -19.33 -16.40
N TYR A 68 -10.92 -19.17 -17.20
CA TYR A 68 -10.85 -19.60 -18.59
C TYR A 68 -9.85 -20.73 -18.83
N LYS A 69 -9.22 -21.23 -17.76
CA LYS A 69 -8.33 -22.37 -17.81
C LYS A 69 -9.16 -23.60 -18.14
N LYS A 70 -8.89 -24.24 -19.28
CA LYS A 70 -9.44 -25.55 -19.61
C LYS A 70 -8.65 -26.61 -18.85
N ASP A 71 -9.37 -27.60 -18.33
CA ASP A 71 -8.79 -28.78 -17.66
C ASP A 71 -7.75 -29.50 -18.53
#